data_AF-A0A7V0JLW3-F1
#
_entry.id   AF-A0A7V0JLW3-F1
#
_cell.length_a   1.000
_cell.length_b   1.000
_cell.length_c   1.000
_cell.angle_alpha   90.00
_cell.angle_beta   90.00
_cell.angle_gamma   90.00
#
_symmetry.space_group_name_H-M   'P 1'
#
loop_
_entity.id
_entity.type
_entity.pdbx_description
1 polymer ?
#
loop_
_entity_poly.entity_id
_entity_poly.type
_entity_poly.pdbx_seq_one_letter_code
_entity_poly.pdbx_strand_id
1 'polypeptide(L)'
;MLSSTRSKLIASFLGVSLLVGAVSLFVGSQLLYKSVLSEATNRVRLDLNAAREIYLTRIKTIKCPVTITTLGPGFRSALKSQDAPELVSRLRGLAEQAELDFAGIVTNEGTTLCRIGPDSIPKKKVQTHNP
;
A
#
# COMPACT_ATOMS: atom_id res chain seq x y z
N MET A 1 -43.85 44.18 33.29
CA MET A 1 -43.35 44.29 34.68
C MET A 1 -41.82 44.29 34.70
N LEU A 2 -41.15 45.37 34.24
CA LEU A 2 -39.69 45.60 34.41
C LEU A 2 -39.41 47.12 34.30
N SER A 3 -39.99 47.95 35.19
CA SER A 3 -39.91 49.42 35.10
C SER A 3 -38.95 50.08 36.10
N SER A 4 -38.16 49.29 36.84
CA SER A 4 -37.15 49.81 37.78
C SER A 4 -35.76 49.85 37.15
N THR A 5 -35.00 50.92 37.39
CA THR A 5 -33.61 51.12 36.92
C THR A 5 -32.69 49.95 37.23
N ARG A 6 -32.85 49.32 38.42
CA ARG A 6 -32.08 48.14 38.82
C ARG A 6 -32.31 46.95 37.89
N SER A 7 -33.56 46.70 37.51
CA SER A 7 -33.93 45.59 36.62
C SER A 7 -33.40 45.81 35.20
N LYS A 8 -33.42 47.05 34.71
CA LYS A 8 -32.90 47.41 33.39
C LYS A 8 -31.38 47.19 33.30
N LEU A 9 -30.63 47.54 34.35
CA LEU A 9 -29.18 47.33 34.44
C LEU A 9 -28.82 45.83 34.51
N ILE A 10 -29.52 45.05 35.32
CA ILE A 10 -29.29 43.60 35.42
C ILE A 10 -29.59 42.92 34.08
N ALA A 11 -30.69 43.27 33.43
CA ALA A 11 -31.06 42.71 32.13
C ALA A 11 -30.03 43.07 31.05
N SER A 12 -29.54 44.31 31.01
CA SER A 12 -28.51 44.70 30.04
C SER A 12 -27.19 43.99 30.28
N PHE A 13 -26.77 43.86 31.56
CA PHE A 13 -25.54 43.15 31.90
C PHE A 13 -25.63 41.67 31.52
N LEU A 14 -26.75 41.01 31.88
CA LEU A 14 -27.00 39.62 31.55
C LEU A 14 -27.02 39.39 30.04
N GLY A 15 -27.64 40.29 29.27
CA GLY A 15 -27.67 40.22 27.81
C GLY A 15 -26.27 40.28 27.19
N VAL A 16 -25.42 41.19 27.66
CA VAL A 16 -24.03 41.29 27.19
C VAL A 16 -23.23 40.04 27.57
N SER A 17 -23.33 39.56 28.81
CA SER A 17 -22.63 38.34 29.23
C SER A 17 -23.04 37.11 28.43
N LEU A 18 -24.34 36.94 28.16
CA LEU A 18 -24.85 35.85 27.33
C LEU A 18 -24.38 35.97 25.88
N LEU A 19 -24.35 37.18 25.31
CA LEU A 19 -23.89 37.42 23.96
C LEU A 19 -22.41 37.05 23.80
N VAL A 20 -21.56 37.49 24.73
CA VAL A 20 -20.12 37.14 24.72
C VAL A 20 -19.94 35.62 24.86
N GLY A 21 -20.68 34.97 25.77
CA GLY A 21 -20.64 33.52 25.95
C GLY A 21 -21.08 32.77 24.69
N ALA A 22 -22.16 33.21 24.04
CA ALA A 22 -22.68 32.59 22.82
C ALA A 22 -21.70 32.72 21.64
N VAL A 23 -21.11 33.91 21.44
CA VAL A 23 -20.10 34.12 20.39
C VAL A 23 -18.86 33.26 20.66
N SER A 24 -18.38 33.22 21.90
CA SER A 24 -17.23 32.39 22.28
C SER A 24 -17.50 30.90 22.03
N LEU A 25 -18.68 30.41 22.43
CA LEU A 25 -19.07 29.02 22.21
C LEU A 25 -19.20 28.68 20.72
N PHE A 26 -19.77 29.59 19.93
CA PHE A 26 -19.92 29.43 18.49
C PHE A 26 -18.56 29.33 17.80
N VAL A 27 -17.65 30.27 18.08
CA VAL A 27 -16.29 30.26 17.51
C VAL A 27 -15.52 29.03 17.98
N GLY A 28 -15.57 28.71 19.27
CA GLY A 28 -14.91 27.52 19.83
C GLY A 28 -15.40 26.23 19.18
N SER A 29 -16.71 26.07 19.00
CA SER A 29 -17.31 24.91 18.33
C SER A 29 -16.84 24.79 16.88
N GLN A 30 -16.81 25.91 16.14
CA GLN A 30 -16.37 25.91 14.75
C GLN A 30 -14.88 25.52 14.61
N LEU A 31 -14.02 26.02 15.51
CA LEU A 31 -12.60 25.68 15.52
C LEU A 31 -12.38 24.20 15.86
N LEU A 32 -13.07 23.69 16.88
CA LEU A 32 -12.98 22.28 17.27
C LEU A 32 -13.47 21.36 16.16
N TYR A 33 -14.63 21.65 15.55
CA TYR A 33 -15.16 20.83 14.46
C TYR A 33 -14.18 20.73 13.29
N LYS A 34 -13.63 21.88 12.85
CA LYS A 34 -12.64 21.92 11.77
C LYS A 34 -11.36 21.16 12.14
N SER A 35 -10.88 21.32 13.37
CA SER A 35 -9.66 20.65 13.83
C SER A 35 -9.84 19.14 13.89
N VAL A 36 -10.94 18.64 14.46
CA VAL A 36 -11.23 17.20 14.54
C VAL A 36 -11.39 16.58 13.16
N LEU A 37 -12.13 17.25 12.26
CA LEU A 37 -12.31 16.76 10.90
C LEU A 37 -10.98 16.75 10.11
N SER A 38 -10.18 17.81 10.25
CA SER A 38 -8.85 17.89 9.64
C SER A 38 -7.91 16.81 10.17
N GLU A 39 -7.94 16.53 11.47
CA GLU A 39 -7.10 15.51 12.09
C GLU A 39 -7.50 14.10 11.62
N ALA A 40 -8.80 13.79 11.61
CA ALA A 40 -9.30 12.51 11.14
C ALA A 40 -8.94 12.25 9.67
N THR A 41 -9.15 13.25 8.81
CA THR A 41 -8.81 13.16 7.38
C THR A 41 -7.30 13.04 7.15
N ASN A 42 -6.49 13.77 7.93
CA ASN A 42 -5.04 13.69 7.84
C ASN A 42 -4.52 12.31 8.28
N ARG A 43 -5.06 11.72 9.35
CA ARG A 43 -4.71 10.35 9.79
C ARG A 43 -4.98 9.32 8.71
N VAL A 44 -6.19 9.33 8.14
CA VAL A 44 -6.55 8.41 7.05
C VAL A 44 -5.62 8.61 5.85
N ARG A 45 -5.31 9.85 5.49
CA ARG A 45 -4.38 10.15 4.39
C ARG A 45 -2.97 9.63 4.67
N LEU A 46 -2.47 9.83 5.89
CA LEU A 46 -1.16 9.34 6.32
C LEU A 46 -1.09 7.82 6.26
N ASP A 47 -2.09 7.13 6.81
CA ASP A 47 -2.16 5.67 6.84
C ASP A 47 -2.21 5.08 5.41
N LEU A 48 -3.02 5.67 4.52
CA LEU A 48 -3.09 5.24 3.12
C LEU A 48 -1.76 5.50 2.37
N ASN A 49 -1.10 6.63 2.63
CA ASN A 49 0.19 6.92 2.01
C ASN A 49 1.29 5.99 2.52
N ALA A 50 1.29 5.67 3.81
CA ALA A 50 2.21 4.71 4.40
C ALA A 50 2.00 3.31 3.80
N ALA A 51 0.75 2.84 3.71
CA ALA A 51 0.43 1.59 3.05
C ALA A 51 0.91 1.56 1.59
N ARG A 52 0.64 2.64 0.82
CA ARG A 52 1.10 2.76 -0.57
C ARG A 52 2.62 2.69 -0.67
N GLU A 53 3.35 3.32 0.24
CA GLU A 53 4.80 3.28 0.20
C GLU A 53 5.36 1.91 0.59
N ILE A 54 4.75 1.21 1.56
CA ILE A 54 5.13 -0.18 1.86
C ILE A 54 4.99 -1.05 0.60
N TYR A 55 3.91 -0.91 -0.18
CA TYR A 55 3.73 -1.64 -1.44
C TYR A 55 4.78 -1.26 -2.49
N LEU A 56 5.02 0.03 -2.71
CA LEU A 56 5.99 0.50 -3.72
C LEU A 56 7.41 0.07 -3.37
N THR A 57 7.78 0.14 -2.09
CA THR A 57 9.05 -0.40 -1.59
C THR A 57 9.14 -1.89 -1.89
N ARG A 58 8.09 -2.67 -1.62
CA ARG A 58 8.09 -4.12 -1.89
C ARG A 58 8.25 -4.43 -3.38
N ILE A 59 7.57 -3.70 -4.25
CA ILE A 59 7.74 -3.80 -5.72
C ILE A 59 9.19 -3.50 -6.11
N LYS A 60 9.80 -2.45 -5.55
CA LYS A 60 11.19 -2.08 -5.84
C LYS A 60 12.18 -3.15 -5.38
N THR A 61 11.97 -3.70 -4.18
CA THR A 61 12.76 -4.79 -3.60
C THR A 61 12.68 -6.07 -4.44
N ILE A 62 11.57 -6.34 -5.13
CA ILE A 62 11.46 -7.46 -6.07
C ILE A 62 12.09 -7.12 -7.42
N LYS A 63 11.79 -5.94 -7.97
CA LYS A 63 12.20 -5.55 -9.33
C LYS A 63 13.72 -5.49 -9.48
N CYS A 64 14.44 -4.98 -8.47
CA CYS A 64 15.88 -4.81 -8.54
C CYS A 64 16.64 -6.15 -8.67
N PRO A 65 16.47 -7.13 -7.76
CA PRO A 65 17.05 -8.47 -7.91
C PRO A 65 16.65 -9.18 -9.19
N VAL A 66 15.37 -9.12 -9.59
CA VAL A 66 14.90 -9.74 -10.85
C VAL A 66 15.65 -9.13 -12.05
N THR A 67 15.81 -7.81 -12.08
CA THR A 67 16.53 -7.12 -13.16
C THR A 67 18.01 -7.49 -13.17
N ILE A 68 18.67 -7.48 -12.01
CA ILE A 68 20.09 -7.81 -11.89
C ILE A 68 20.36 -9.26 -12.30
N THR A 69 19.56 -10.20 -11.79
CA THR A 69 19.70 -11.63 -12.10
C THR A 69 19.50 -11.90 -13.59
N THR A 70 18.48 -11.30 -14.21
CA THR A 70 18.19 -11.51 -15.64
C THR A 70 19.22 -10.87 -16.58
N LEU A 71 19.92 -9.82 -16.14
CA LEU A 71 21.03 -9.22 -16.87
C LEU A 71 22.35 -9.99 -16.69
N GLY A 72 22.48 -10.80 -15.64
CA GLY A 72 23.68 -11.58 -15.33
C GLY A 72 24.10 -12.50 -16.49
N PRO A 73 25.40 -12.56 -16.85
CA PRO A 73 25.89 -13.41 -17.94
C PRO A 73 25.54 -14.89 -17.77
N GLY A 74 25.63 -15.41 -16.54
CA GLY A 74 25.28 -16.81 -16.24
C GLY A 74 23.80 -17.12 -16.48
N PHE A 75 22.90 -16.20 -16.12
CA PHE A 75 21.47 -16.36 -16.39
C PHE A 75 21.18 -16.31 -17.90
N ARG A 76 21.78 -15.36 -18.62
CA ARG A 76 21.64 -15.26 -20.09
C ARG A 76 22.18 -16.49 -20.81
N SER A 77 23.31 -17.03 -20.35
CA SER A 77 23.89 -18.25 -20.93
C SER A 77 22.98 -19.45 -20.72
N ALA A 78 22.53 -19.67 -19.48
CA ALA A 78 21.61 -20.76 -19.13
C ALA A 78 20.27 -20.65 -19.88
N LEU A 79 19.78 -19.43 -20.10
CA LEU A 79 18.57 -19.18 -20.88
C LEU A 79 18.77 -19.53 -22.36
N LYS A 80 19.91 -19.17 -22.96
CA LYS A 80 20.25 -19.50 -24.35
C LYS A 80 20.42 -21.00 -24.57
N SER A 81 21.04 -21.70 -23.63
CA SER A 81 21.23 -23.16 -23.69
C SER A 81 19.99 -23.94 -23.22
N GLN A 82 18.92 -23.26 -22.80
CA GLN A 82 17.74 -23.86 -22.17
C GLN A 82 18.10 -24.84 -21.03
N ASP A 83 19.14 -24.51 -20.26
CA ASP A 83 19.60 -25.32 -19.12
C ASP A 83 18.66 -25.11 -17.93
N ALA A 84 17.58 -25.88 -17.91
CA ALA A 84 16.55 -25.79 -16.89
C ALA A 84 17.07 -26.03 -15.47
N PRO A 85 17.95 -27.02 -15.19
CA PRO A 85 18.57 -27.18 -13.87
C PRO A 85 19.32 -25.93 -13.37
N GLU A 86 20.17 -25.33 -14.22
CA GLU A 86 20.92 -24.12 -13.86
C GLU A 86 19.98 -22.91 -13.65
N LEU A 87 18.96 -22.76 -14.49
CA LEU A 87 17.94 -21.71 -14.33
C LEU A 87 17.15 -21.88 -13.02
N VAL A 88 16.79 -23.10 -12.63
CA VAL A 88 16.09 -23.38 -11.37
C VAL A 88 16.95 -22.99 -10.16
N SER A 89 18.25 -23.31 -10.19
CA SER A 89 19.18 -22.92 -9.12
C SER A 89 19.24 -21.39 -8.95
N ARG A 90 19.37 -20.66 -10.06
CA ARG A 90 19.40 -19.19 -10.06
C ARG A 90 18.06 -18.58 -9.65
N LEU A 91 16.94 -19.15 -10.10
CA LEU A 91 15.60 -18.73 -9.69
C LEU A 91 15.36 -18.95 -8.21
N ARG A 92 15.90 -20.01 -7.61
CA ARG A 92 15.79 -20.26 -6.17
C ARG A 92 16.56 -19.21 -5.38
N GLY A 93 17.81 -18.91 -5.74
CA GLY A 93 18.58 -17.85 -5.09
C GLY A 93 17.91 -16.47 -5.22
N LEU A 94 17.34 -16.17 -6.39
CA LEU A 94 16.53 -14.96 -6.59
C LEU A 94 15.29 -14.93 -5.70
N ALA A 95 14.56 -16.05 -5.60
CA ALA A 95 13.35 -16.15 -4.79
C ALA A 95 13.64 -16.00 -3.29
N GLU A 96 14.75 -16.59 -2.81
CA GLU A 96 15.20 -16.42 -1.43
C GLU A 96 15.59 -14.96 -1.14
N GLN A 97 16.33 -14.31 -2.05
CA GLN A 97 16.78 -12.93 -1.85
C GLN A 97 15.63 -11.90 -1.93
N ALA A 98 14.64 -12.13 -2.78
CA ALA A 98 13.51 -11.21 -2.98
C ALA A 98 12.26 -11.59 -2.18
N GLU A 99 12.31 -12.69 -1.40
CA GLU A 99 11.19 -13.29 -0.66
C GLU A 99 9.98 -13.56 -1.59
N LEU A 100 10.22 -14.27 -2.69
CA LEU A 100 9.17 -14.62 -3.66
C LEU A 100 8.51 -15.95 -3.30
N ASP A 101 7.18 -15.94 -3.22
CA ASP A 101 6.39 -17.17 -3.06
C ASP A 101 6.42 -18.05 -4.32
N PHE A 102 6.61 -17.41 -5.49
CA PHE A 102 6.70 -18.08 -6.78
C PHE A 102 7.64 -17.32 -7.73
N ALA A 103 8.32 -18.08 -8.57
CA ALA A 103 9.13 -17.56 -9.68
C ALA A 103 9.22 -18.63 -10.76
N GLY A 104 9.23 -18.21 -12.02
CA GLY A 104 9.33 -19.13 -13.15
C GLY A 104 9.61 -18.40 -14.46
N ILE A 105 10.05 -19.18 -15.44
CA ILE A 105 10.36 -18.72 -16.79
C ILE A 105 9.39 -19.42 -17.73
N VAL A 106 8.73 -18.63 -18.57
CA VAL A 106 7.85 -19.11 -19.64
C VAL A 106 8.47 -18.76 -20.99
N THR A 107 8.29 -19.63 -21.96
CA THR A 107 8.68 -19.37 -23.35
C THR A 107 7.65 -18.46 -24.02
N ASN A 108 8.00 -17.93 -25.19
CA ASN A 108 7.12 -17.15 -26.06
C ASN A 108 5.88 -17.95 -26.51
N GLU A 109 5.94 -19.28 -26.55
CA GLU A 109 4.77 -20.15 -26.83
C GLU A 109 3.84 -20.33 -25.61
N GLY A 110 4.15 -19.68 -24.48
CA GLY A 110 3.38 -19.81 -23.24
C GLY A 110 3.63 -21.11 -22.48
N THR A 111 4.64 -21.89 -22.88
CA THR A 111 5.04 -23.09 -22.14
C THR A 111 5.99 -22.75 -21.00
N THR A 112 5.78 -23.35 -19.83
CA THR A 112 6.68 -23.16 -18.69
C THR A 112 8.00 -23.89 -18.98
N LEU A 113 9.12 -23.17 -18.97
CA LEU A 113 10.45 -23.77 -19.08
C LEU A 113 10.89 -24.35 -17.73
N CYS A 114 10.78 -23.55 -16.68
CA CYS A 114 11.05 -23.97 -15.31
C CYS A 114 10.40 -23.02 -14.29
N ARG A 115 10.28 -23.49 -13.05
CA ARG A 115 9.74 -22.74 -11.89
C ARG A 115 10.41 -23.19 -10.60
N ILE A 116 10.24 -22.43 -9.53
CA ILE A 116 10.57 -22.90 -8.18
C ILE A 116 9.51 -23.86 -7.64
N GLY A 117 9.89 -24.75 -6.72
CA GLY A 117 8.97 -25.71 -6.07
C GLY A 117 9.12 -27.17 -6.54
N PRO A 118 8.27 -28.09 -6.05
CA PRO A 118 8.45 -29.55 -6.21
C PRO A 118 8.45 -30.02 -7.67
N ASP A 119 7.65 -29.38 -8.53
CA ASP A 119 7.61 -29.63 -9.98
C ASP A 119 8.36 -28.51 -10.72
N SER A 120 9.66 -28.39 -10.44
CA SER A 120 10.50 -27.30 -10.94
C SER A 120 10.65 -27.30 -12.47
N ILE A 121 10.62 -28.47 -13.09
CA ILE A 121 10.73 -28.65 -14.53
C ILE A 121 9.49 -29.42 -14.98
N PRO A 122 8.60 -28.83 -15.78
CA PRO A 122 7.39 -29.50 -16.20
C PRO A 122 7.74 -30.71 -17.07
N LYS A 123 7.23 -31.88 -16.70
CA LYS A 123 7.26 -33.06 -17.56
C LYS A 123 6.42 -32.75 -18.79
N LYS A 124 6.95 -33.00 -19.99
CA LYS A 124 6.24 -32.81 -21.27
C LYS A 124 4.85 -33.46 -21.14
N LYS A 125 3.78 -32.67 -21.12
CA LYS A 125 2.41 -33.21 -21.16
C LYS A 125 2.30 -34.00 -22.46
N VAL A 126 2.24 -35.32 -22.36
CA VAL A 126 1.60 -36.13 -23.40
C VAL A 126 0.19 -35.56 -23.47
N GLN A 127 -0.19 -34.96 -24.60
CA GLN A 127 -1.58 -34.60 -24.84
C GLN A 127 -2.38 -35.89 -24.77
N THR A 128 -2.98 -36.17 -23.62
CA THR A 128 -4.08 -37.12 -23.56
C THR A 128 -5.21 -36.45 -24.29
N HIS A 129 -5.41 -36.87 -25.54
CA HIS A 129 -6.62 -36.58 -26.29
C HIS A 129 -7.79 -37.02 -25.41
N ASN A 130 -8.55 -36.06 -24.88
CA ASN A 130 -9.80 -36.41 -24.23
C ASN A 130 -10.71 -37.05 -25.29
N PRO A 131 -11.37 -38.18 -24.99
CA PRO A 131 -12.30 -38.84 -25.90
C PRO A 131 -13.52 -37.97 -26.22
#